data_AF-A0A965DT61-F1
#
_entry.id   AF-A0A965DT61-F1
#
_cell.length_a   1.000
_cell.length_b   1.000
_cell.length_c   1.000
_cell.angle_alpha   90.00
_cell.angle_beta   90.00
_cell.angle_gamma   90.00
#
_symmetry.space_group_name_H-M   'P 1'
#
loop_
_entity.id
_entity.type
_entity.pdbx_description
1 polymer ?
#
loop_
_entity_poly.entity_id
_entity_poly.type
_entity_poly.pdbx_seq_one_letter_code
_entity_poly.pdbx_strand_id
1 'polypeptide(L)' 'MKSEDIKNQIVREVLSEKQLDERIAEIAKQIDKDYDGQDLLLIGVLNGAIMVMADLARHLTKNIQ' A
#
# COMPACT_ATOMS: atom_id res chain seq x y z
N MET A 1 -17.20 -16.22 -12.39
CA MET A 1 -17.74 -14.96 -11.85
C MET A 1 -17.78 -13.97 -12.99
N LYS A 2 -18.96 -13.47 -13.40
CA LYS A 2 -19.05 -12.53 -14.53
C LYS A 2 -18.75 -11.12 -14.00
N SER A 3 -18.04 -10.29 -14.76
CA SER A 3 -17.67 -8.92 -14.34
C SER A 3 -18.88 -8.02 -14.04
N GLU A 4 -20.04 -8.37 -14.58
CA GLU A 4 -21.33 -7.73 -14.34
C GLU A 4 -21.82 -7.93 -12.88
N ASP A 5 -21.50 -9.06 -12.25
CA ASP A 5 -21.93 -9.38 -10.88
C ASP A 5 -21.24 -8.49 -9.84
N ILE A 6 -20.01 -8.05 -10.11
CA ILE A 6 -19.19 -7.23 -9.19
C ILE A 6 -19.71 -5.79 -9.14
N LYS A 7 -20.11 -5.24 -10.29
CA LYS A 7 -20.60 -3.85 -10.37
C LYS A 7 -21.83 -3.60 -9.49
N ASN A 8 -22.69 -4.62 -9.34
CA ASN A 8 -23.89 -4.52 -8.50
C ASN A 8 -23.61 -4.75 -7.00
N GLN A 9 -22.38 -5.10 -6.61
CA GLN A 9 -21.97 -5.32 -5.21
C GLN A 9 -21.20 -4.13 -4.62
N ILE A 10 -20.86 -3.12 -5.42
CA ILE A 10 -20.16 -1.91 -4.97
C ILE A 10 -21.21 -0.87 -4.56
N VAL A 11 -21.32 -0.60 -3.25
CA VAL A 11 -22.28 0.37 -2.71
C VAL A 11 -21.84 1.81 -2.97
N ARG A 12 -20.55 2.10 -2.74
CA ARG A 12 -19.92 3.40 -3.00
C ARG A 12 -18.40 3.29 -2.91
N GLU A 13 -17.71 4.22 -3.55
CA GLU A 13 -16.28 4.44 -3.35
C GLU A 13 -16.02 5.08 -1.98
N VAL A 14 -15.06 4.53 -1.23
CA VAL A 14 -14.66 5.05 0.10
C VAL A 14 -13.37 5.86 0.02
N LEU A 15 -12.46 5.45 -0.86
CA LEU A 15 -11.19 6.11 -1.14
C LEU A 15 -10.93 5.96 -2.63
N SER A 16 -10.53 7.05 -3.27
CA SER A 16 -9.99 6.99 -4.62
C SER A 16 -8.57 6.44 -4.62
N GLU A 17 -8.16 5.88 -5.74
CA GLU A 17 -6.80 5.37 -5.96
C GLU A 17 -5.75 6.44 -5.62
N LYS A 18 -5.98 7.69 -6.06
CA LYS A 18 -5.09 8.82 -5.78
C LYS A 18 -4.97 9.10 -4.29
N GLN A 19 -6.08 9.06 -3.54
CA GLN A 19 -6.05 9.29 -2.09
C GLN A 19 -5.31 8.17 -1.35
N LEU A 20 -5.44 6.93 -1.82
CA LEU A 20 -4.71 5.80 -1.26
C LEU A 20 -3.21 5.94 -1.53
N ASP A 21 -2.83 6.25 -2.76
CA ASP A 21 -1.44 6.45 -3.20
C ASP A 21 -0.76 7.59 -2.43
N GLU A 22 -1.42 8.75 -2.34
CA GLU A 22 -0.93 9.89 -1.55
C GLU A 22 -0.69 9.49 -0.09
N ARG A 23 -1.61 8.72 0.50
CA ARG A 23 -1.48 8.29 1.89
C ARG A 23 -0.35 7.28 2.08
N ILE A 24 -0.15 6.37 1.13
CA ILE A 24 0.97 5.40 1.16
C ILE A 24 2.31 6.14 1.02
N ALA A 25 2.41 7.14 0.14
CA ALA A 25 3.60 7.95 -0.02
C ALA A 25 3.96 8.76 1.24
N GLU A 26 2.95 9.29 1.94
CA GLU A 26 3.15 9.95 3.24
C GLU A 26 3.73 8.99 4.29
N ILE A 27 3.17 7.77 4.37
CA ILE A 27 3.63 6.74 5.31
C ILE A 27 5.06 6.30 4.95
N ALA A 28 5.35 6.08 3.67
CA ALA A 28 6.69 5.72 3.20
C ALA A 28 7.74 6.78 3.61
N LYS A 29 7.42 8.08 3.45
CA LYS A 29 8.30 9.17 3.88
C LYS A 29 8.54 9.19 5.39
N GLN A 30 7.53 8.86 6.18
CA GLN A 30 7.66 8.75 7.63
C GLN A 30 8.59 7.58 7.99
N ILE A 31 8.39 6.41 7.38
CA ILE A 31 9.24 5.23 7.58
C ILE A 31 10.70 5.53 7.17
N ASP A 32 10.91 6.16 6.02
CA ASP A 32 12.24 6.51 5.53
C ASP A 32 13.00 7.43 6.50
N LYS A 33 12.28 8.36 7.14
CA LYS A 33 12.84 9.25 8.16
C LYS A 33 13.13 8.52 9.47
N ASP A 34 12.19 7.72 9.94
CA ASP A 34 12.26 7.09 11.26
C ASP A 34 13.31 5.97 11.30
N TYR A 35 13.51 5.29 10.17
CA TYR A 35 14.50 4.24 9.98
C TYR A 35 15.74 4.77 9.22
N ASP A 36 16.14 6.03 9.50
CA ASP A 36 17.31 6.58 8.84
C ASP A 36 18.59 5.79 9.19
N GLY A 37 19.40 5.45 8.17
CA GLY A 37 20.61 4.62 8.33
C GLY A 37 20.40 3.16 8.77
N GLN A 38 19.18 2.62 8.75
CA GLN A 38 18.87 1.24 9.15
C GLN A 38 18.36 0.40 7.98
N ASP A 39 18.62 -0.91 8.03
CA ASP A 39 18.04 -1.89 7.10
C ASP A 39 16.58 -2.17 7.47
N LEU A 40 15.71 -2.16 6.46
CA LEU A 40 14.26 -2.34 6.65
C LEU A 40 13.82 -3.74 6.22
N LEU A 41 13.13 -4.46 7.11
CA LEU A 41 12.46 -5.72 6.82
C LEU A 41 10.94 -5.51 6.81
N LEU A 42 10.30 -5.75 5.66
CA LEU A 42 8.85 -5.64 5.52
C LEU A 42 8.18 -7.00 5.76
N ILE A 43 7.32 -7.08 6.78
CA ILE A 43 6.58 -8.30 7.13
C ILE A 43 5.10 -8.10 6.81
N GLY A 44 4.61 -8.79 5.77
CA GLY A 44 3.21 -8.78 5.37
C GLY A 44 2.44 -9.97 5.93
N VAL A 45 1.37 -9.71 6.68
CA VAL A 45 0.42 -10.76 7.09
C VAL A 45 -0.57 -11.01 5.96
N LEU A 46 -0.73 -12.26 5.53
CA LEU A 46 -1.47 -12.64 4.32
C LEU A 46 -2.99 -12.37 4.38
N ASN A 47 -3.63 -12.63 3.23
CA ASN A 47 -5.05 -12.49 2.87
C ASN A 47 -5.46 -11.15 2.24
N GLY A 48 -4.56 -10.16 2.17
CA GLY A 48 -4.84 -8.89 1.49
C GLY A 48 -3.71 -7.86 1.56
N ALA A 49 -2.76 -8.02 2.48
CA ALA A 49 -1.68 -7.06 2.67
C ALA A 49 -0.72 -6.96 1.47
N ILE A 50 -0.69 -7.97 0.59
CA ILE A 50 0.27 -8.01 -0.52
C ILE A 50 0.14 -6.82 -1.49
N MET A 51 -1.08 -6.33 -1.71
CA MET A 51 -1.31 -5.19 -2.61
C MET A 51 -0.71 -3.91 -2.01
N VAL A 52 -1.06 -3.60 -0.76
CA VAL A 52 -0.56 -2.43 -0.04
C VAL A 52 0.95 -2.52 0.20
N MET A 53 1.47 -3.71 0.51
CA MET A 53 2.91 -3.93 0.67
C MET A 53 3.68 -3.62 -0.62
N ALA A 54 3.16 -4.04 -1.78
CA ALA A 54 3.79 -3.75 -3.06
C ALA A 54 3.78 -2.24 -3.37
N ASP A 55 2.66 -1.55 -3.10
CA ASP A 55 2.56 -0.10 -3.27
C ASP A 55 3.50 0.65 -2.32
N LEU A 56 3.57 0.23 -1.06
CA LEU A 56 4.47 0.81 -0.06
C LEU A 56 5.93 0.60 -0.43
N ALA A 57 6.31 -0.61 -0.83
CA ALA A 57 7.67 -0.94 -1.26
C ALA A 57 8.13 -0.09 -2.46
N ARG A 58 7.22 0.28 -3.38
CA ARG A 58 7.52 1.19 -4.50
C ARG A 58 7.82 2.63 -4.06
N HIS A 59 7.23 3.07 -2.95
CA HIS A 59 7.38 4.43 -2.44
C HIS A 59 8.56 4.60 -1.48
N LEU A 60 9.03 3.51 -0.88
CA LEU A 60 10.20 3.51 -0.01
C LEU A 60 11.46 3.78 -0.85
N THR A 61 12.30 4.68 -0.37
CA THR A 61 13.54 5.06 -1.07
C THR A 61 14.74 4.22 -0.67
N LYS A 62 14.58 3.37 0.36
CA LYS A 62 15.66 2.57 0.94
C LYS A 62 15.76 1.17 0.34
N ASN A 63 16.93 0.57 0.49
CA ASN A 63 17.13 -0.84 0.18
C ASN A 63 16.32 -1.69 1.17
N ILE A 64 15.35 -2.42 0.64
CA ILE A 64 14.52 -3.39 1.37
C ILE A 64 15.19 -4.76 1.21
N GLN A 65 15.36 -5.51 2.30
CA GLN A 65 15.92 -6.87 2.27
C GLN A 65 14.85 -7.95 2.17
#